data_AF-A0A4U3KR19-F1
#
_entry.id   AF-A0A4U3KR19-F1
#
_cell.length_a   1.000
_cell.length_b   1.000
_cell.length_c   1.000
_cell.angle_alpha   90.00
_cell.angle_beta   90.00
_cell.angle_gamma   90.00
#
_symmetry.space_group_name_H-M   'P 1'
#
loop_
_entity.id
_entity.type
_entity.pdbx_description
1 polymer ?
#
loop_
_entity_poly.entity_id
_entity_poly.type
_entity_poly.pdbx_seq_one_letter_code
_entity_poly.pdbx_strand_id
1 'polypeptide(L)'
;MTRVFLLILLFIGQSTFGQLDTSFGKPIFWYRVSDPWAMFMGAEGPPFILYDNGKVLFWKGGGYNVTHLDEGEKLELIDELNLRDTLFQKSRFYNATNPDPNGEIMAADNPSYSVFVKLDTLVRVSVYGYISSKDYRKRFPSQVLKIHDFVLNFDADKYTKWIPDKIEIMLSDYSHSPDTPIQWPANWPDLNSPDTRKHEGHVTSIFLDKKYFSQLTKLIKKRREKQAFEINGKKYFIGYRFPIPGLY
;
A
#
# COMPACT_ATOMS: atom_id res chain seq x y z
N MET A 1 20.54 17.16 39.29
CA MET A 1 19.20 16.62 38.97
C MET A 1 18.63 17.13 37.63
N THR A 2 19.44 17.69 36.74
CA THR A 2 18.95 18.35 35.50
C THR A 2 19.19 17.53 34.22
N ARG A 3 19.99 16.45 34.27
CA ARG A 3 20.31 15.60 33.11
C ARG A 3 19.36 14.41 32.90
N VAL A 4 18.63 14.00 33.94
CA VAL A 4 17.66 12.87 33.86
C VAL A 4 16.35 13.31 33.19
N PHE A 5 15.96 14.59 33.33
CA PHE A 5 14.75 15.13 32.69
C PHE A 5 14.86 15.27 31.16
N LEU A 6 16.07 15.46 30.62
CA LEU A 6 16.29 15.57 29.17
C LEU A 6 16.17 14.23 28.44
N LEU A 7 16.44 13.11 29.11
CA LEU A 7 16.30 11.76 28.54
C LEU A 7 14.85 11.30 28.46
N ILE A 8 13.99 11.72 29.40
CA ILE A 8 12.55 11.39 29.38
C ILE A 8 11.82 12.17 28.26
N LEU A 9 12.24 13.41 27.97
CA LEU A 9 11.68 14.22 26.87
C LEU A 9 12.05 13.71 25.47
N LEU A 10 13.17 12.99 25.32
CA LEU A 10 13.58 12.41 24.02
C LEU A 10 12.79 11.14 23.64
N PHE A 11 12.13 10.47 24.59
CA PHE A 11 11.30 9.29 24.32
C PHE A 11 9.83 9.60 24.03
N ILE A 12 9.37 10.82 24.29
CA ILE A 12 7.95 11.20 24.08
C ILE A 12 7.70 11.64 22.62
N GLY A 13 8.75 11.89 21.82
CA GLY A 13 8.61 12.51 20.49
C GLY A 13 8.68 11.57 19.27
N GLN A 14 8.82 10.26 19.45
CA GLN A 14 8.99 9.32 18.34
C GLN A 14 7.90 8.24 18.37
N SER A 15 6.63 8.65 18.46
CA SER A 15 5.55 7.75 18.03
C SER A 15 5.68 7.64 16.52
N THR A 16 6.21 6.53 16.02
CA THR A 16 6.07 6.15 14.62
C THR A 16 4.58 5.97 14.37
N PHE A 17 3.94 6.98 13.77
CA PHE A 17 2.53 6.94 13.38
C PHE A 17 2.36 6.12 12.10
N GLY A 18 2.64 4.83 12.22
CA GLY A 18 1.94 3.78 11.48
C GLY A 18 0.90 3.18 12.43
N GLN A 19 -0.13 2.51 11.90
CA GLN A 19 -0.98 1.71 12.77
C GLN A 19 -0.11 0.58 13.35
N LEU A 20 0.38 0.77 14.57
CA LEU A 20 1.06 -0.25 15.38
C LEU A 20 0.02 -1.25 15.89
N ASP A 21 -0.73 -1.86 14.97
CA ASP A 21 -1.53 -3.04 15.28
C ASP A 21 -0.58 -4.23 15.35
N THR A 22 0.06 -4.37 16.51
CA THR A 22 0.97 -5.48 16.81
C THR A 22 0.26 -6.84 16.78
N SER A 23 -1.08 -6.87 16.81
CA SER A 23 -1.83 -8.11 16.72
C SER A 23 -1.67 -8.81 15.37
N PHE A 24 -1.26 -8.11 14.32
CA PHE A 24 -1.01 -8.70 13.01
C PHE A 24 0.26 -9.54 12.95
N GLY A 25 1.21 -9.33 13.86
CA GLY A 25 2.52 -9.96 13.74
C GLY A 25 3.37 -9.29 12.67
N LYS A 26 4.40 -9.99 12.16
CA LYS A 26 5.33 -9.47 11.15
C LYS A 26 4.96 -10.00 9.76
N PRO A 27 4.88 -9.15 8.73
CA PRO A 27 4.72 -9.63 7.36
C PRO A 27 5.90 -10.53 6.95
N ILE A 28 5.59 -11.73 6.47
CA ILE A 28 6.56 -12.69 5.93
C ILE A 28 6.45 -12.84 4.41
N PHE A 29 5.33 -12.45 3.82
CA PHE A 29 5.13 -12.39 2.38
C PHE A 29 4.10 -11.32 2.01
N TRP A 30 4.35 -10.57 0.95
CA TRP A 30 3.32 -9.74 0.33
C TRP A 30 3.55 -9.53 -1.16
N TYR A 31 2.44 -9.37 -1.87
CA TYR A 31 2.41 -9.05 -3.29
C TYR A 31 1.90 -7.63 -3.48
N ARG A 32 2.59 -6.82 -4.28
CA ARG A 32 2.22 -5.42 -4.57
C ARG A 32 2.16 -5.17 -6.07
N VAL A 33 1.15 -4.42 -6.47
CA VAL A 33 1.04 -3.83 -7.81
C VAL A 33 1.17 -2.31 -7.67
N SER A 34 2.05 -1.72 -8.46
CA SER A 34 2.19 -0.28 -8.60
C SER A 34 1.79 0.07 -10.03
N ASP A 35 0.58 0.61 -10.20
CA ASP A 35 0.06 1.00 -11.51
C ASP A 35 -0.05 2.54 -11.56
N PRO A 36 0.72 3.22 -12.42
CA PRO A 36 0.70 4.68 -12.52
C PRO A 36 -0.65 5.23 -13.03
N TRP A 37 -1.47 4.41 -13.69
CA TRP A 37 -2.79 4.79 -14.18
C TRP A 37 -3.92 4.45 -13.22
N ALA A 38 -3.65 3.65 -12.18
CA ALA A 38 -4.65 3.36 -11.17
C ALA A 38 -4.95 4.65 -10.38
N MET A 39 -6.15 5.19 -10.56
CA MET A 39 -6.60 6.35 -9.77
C MET A 39 -6.47 6.04 -8.28
N PHE A 40 -5.73 6.89 -7.55
CA PHE A 40 -5.27 6.87 -6.14
C PHE A 40 -6.28 6.52 -5.00
N MET A 41 -7.25 5.65 -5.22
CA MET A 41 -8.26 5.27 -4.23
C MET A 41 -7.93 3.89 -3.66
N GLY A 42 -7.17 3.85 -2.57
CA GLY A 42 -6.81 2.59 -1.89
C GLY A 42 -5.88 1.66 -2.67
N ALA A 43 -5.46 2.06 -3.88
CA ALA A 43 -4.83 1.19 -4.89
C ALA A 43 -3.32 0.96 -4.69
N GLU A 44 -2.67 1.64 -3.74
CA GLU A 44 -1.22 1.47 -3.53
C GLU A 44 -0.85 0.36 -2.52
N GLY A 45 -1.85 -0.18 -1.82
CA GLY A 45 -1.65 -1.26 -0.87
C GLY A 45 -1.42 -2.61 -1.56
N PRO A 46 -0.65 -3.53 -0.95
CA PRO A 46 -0.52 -4.89 -1.44
C PRO A 46 -1.89 -5.60 -1.40
N PRO A 47 -2.39 -6.19 -2.50
CA PRO A 47 -3.63 -6.96 -2.48
C PRO A 47 -3.56 -8.24 -1.64
N PHE A 48 -2.37 -8.68 -1.22
CA PHE A 48 -2.22 -9.87 -0.39
C PHE A 48 -0.98 -9.77 0.50
N ILE A 49 -1.14 -10.17 1.77
CA ILE A 49 -0.09 -10.21 2.79
C ILE A 49 -0.33 -11.43 3.67
N LEU A 50 0.74 -12.19 3.90
CA LEU A 50 0.81 -13.23 4.92
C LEU A 50 1.72 -12.77 6.05
N TYR A 51 1.24 -12.92 7.29
CA TYR A 51 1.96 -12.61 8.51
C TYR A 51 2.49 -13.88 9.20
N ASP A 52 3.55 -13.74 10.00
CA ASP A 52 4.22 -14.83 10.71
C ASP A 52 3.30 -15.65 11.63
N ASN A 53 2.31 -14.99 12.21
CA ASN A 53 1.30 -15.59 13.08
C ASN A 53 0.12 -16.24 12.32
N GLY A 54 0.16 -16.34 10.99
CA GLY A 54 -0.89 -16.97 10.19
C GLY A 54 -2.05 -16.03 9.79
N LYS A 55 -2.07 -14.77 10.24
CA LYS A 55 -3.02 -13.79 9.68
C LYS A 55 -2.72 -13.56 8.20
N VAL A 56 -3.79 -13.43 7.41
CA VAL A 56 -3.73 -13.05 6.00
C VAL A 56 -4.60 -11.82 5.79
N LEU A 57 -4.01 -10.76 5.25
CA LEU A 57 -4.72 -9.56 4.81
C LEU A 57 -4.81 -9.59 3.28
N PHE A 58 -6.02 -9.62 2.73
CA PHE A 58 -6.24 -9.76 1.29
C PHE A 58 -7.35 -8.86 0.77
N TRP A 59 -7.22 -8.41 -0.47
CA TRP A 59 -8.18 -7.53 -1.13
C TRP A 59 -9.24 -8.33 -1.86
N LYS A 60 -10.51 -8.18 -1.48
CA LYS A 60 -11.63 -8.83 -2.15
C LYS A 60 -12.90 -7.99 -2.02
N GLY A 61 -13.67 -7.91 -3.11
CA GLY A 61 -14.96 -7.20 -3.12
C GLY A 61 -14.84 -5.69 -2.89
N GLY A 62 -13.71 -5.08 -3.29
CA GLY A 62 -13.48 -3.63 -3.18
C GLY A 62 -12.99 -3.15 -1.81
N GLY A 63 -12.48 -4.06 -0.96
CA GLY A 63 -11.86 -3.71 0.31
C GLY A 63 -10.97 -4.83 0.84
N TYR A 64 -10.30 -4.54 1.95
CA TYR A 64 -9.48 -5.52 2.64
C TYR A 64 -10.31 -6.42 3.56
N ASN A 65 -9.88 -7.67 3.64
CA ASN A 65 -10.43 -8.69 4.52
C ASN A 65 -9.28 -9.39 5.24
N VAL A 66 -9.57 -9.91 6.43
CA VAL A 66 -8.64 -10.65 7.26
C VAL A 66 -9.19 -12.04 7.50
N THR A 67 -8.33 -13.03 7.27
CA THR A 67 -8.52 -14.40 7.74
C THR A 67 -7.33 -14.81 8.62
N HIS A 68 -7.44 -15.96 9.26
CA HIS A 68 -6.39 -16.53 10.09
C HIS A 68 -6.24 -18.00 9.73
N LEU A 69 -5.02 -18.35 9.33
CA LEU A 69 -4.58 -19.70 9.05
C LEU A 69 -3.97 -20.28 10.30
N ASP A 70 -4.24 -21.55 10.57
CA ASP A 70 -3.45 -22.30 11.55
C ASP A 70 -2.02 -22.56 11.02
N GLU A 71 -1.17 -23.14 11.87
CA GLU A 71 0.23 -23.37 11.51
C GLU A 71 0.39 -24.31 10.31
N GLY A 72 -0.48 -25.32 10.18
CA GLY A 72 -0.47 -26.26 9.06
C GLY A 72 -0.87 -25.58 7.76
N GLU A 73 -2.01 -24.89 7.75
CA GLU A 73 -2.51 -24.12 6.61
C GLU A 73 -1.50 -23.04 6.16
N LYS A 74 -0.84 -22.38 7.12
CA LYS A 74 0.21 -21.40 6.82
C LYS A 74 1.41 -22.05 6.13
N LEU A 75 1.88 -23.20 6.60
CA LEU A 75 2.99 -23.92 5.97
C LEU A 75 2.62 -24.43 4.57
N GLU A 76 1.40 -24.96 4.41
CA GLU A 76 0.86 -25.36 3.11
C GLU A 76 0.83 -24.18 2.14
N LEU A 77 0.36 -22.99 2.59
CA LEU A 77 0.36 -21.79 1.77
C LEU A 77 1.78 -21.34 1.36
N ILE A 78 2.75 -21.42 2.28
CA ILE A 78 4.16 -21.10 1.99
C ILE A 78 4.72 -22.04 0.91
N ASP A 79 4.36 -23.32 0.97
CA ASP A 79 4.82 -24.34 0.03
C ASP A 79 4.09 -24.25 -1.32
N GLU A 80 2.78 -23.98 -1.34
CA GLU A 80 1.98 -23.74 -2.56
C GLU A 80 2.50 -22.52 -3.34
N LEU A 81 2.77 -21.42 -2.63
CA LEU A 81 3.40 -20.23 -3.20
C LEU A 81 4.89 -20.43 -3.51
N ASN A 82 5.47 -21.58 -3.13
CA ASN A 82 6.87 -21.95 -3.28
C ASN A 82 7.80 -20.78 -2.88
N LEU A 83 7.58 -20.21 -1.69
CA LEU A 83 8.31 -19.02 -1.24
C LEU A 83 9.79 -19.30 -0.96
N ARG A 84 10.21 -20.57 -0.94
CA ARG A 84 11.59 -21.03 -0.82
C ARG A 84 12.29 -21.24 -2.17
N ASP A 85 11.62 -20.90 -3.29
CA ASP A 85 12.21 -20.95 -4.62
C ASP A 85 13.52 -20.16 -4.70
N THR A 86 14.45 -20.64 -5.53
CA THR A 86 15.73 -19.96 -5.81
C THR A 86 15.57 -18.51 -6.28
N LEU A 87 14.43 -18.17 -6.91
CA LEU A 87 14.06 -16.82 -7.30
C LEU A 87 14.03 -15.86 -6.10
N PHE A 88 13.61 -16.34 -4.92
CA PHE A 88 13.47 -15.56 -3.68
C PHE A 88 14.67 -15.67 -2.75
N GLN A 89 15.81 -16.20 -3.21
CA GLN A 89 17.06 -16.19 -2.44
C GLN A 89 17.81 -14.85 -2.55
N LYS A 90 17.52 -14.04 -3.57
CA LYS A 90 18.15 -12.73 -3.79
C LYS A 90 17.20 -11.77 -4.47
N SER A 91 17.26 -10.49 -4.09
CA SER A 91 16.47 -9.44 -4.73
C SER A 91 16.85 -9.26 -6.20
N ARG A 92 15.85 -9.11 -7.07
CA ARG A 92 16.00 -9.04 -8.53
C ARG A 92 15.01 -8.05 -9.15
N PHE A 93 15.42 -7.49 -10.28
CA PHE A 93 14.57 -6.68 -11.13
C PHE A 93 14.53 -7.29 -12.54
N TYR A 94 13.33 -7.39 -13.11
CA TYR A 94 13.08 -7.86 -14.46
C TYR A 94 12.37 -6.77 -15.26
N ASN A 95 12.90 -6.45 -16.43
CA ASN A 95 12.25 -5.56 -17.37
C ASN A 95 11.49 -6.39 -18.42
N ALA A 96 10.18 -6.54 -18.27
CA ALA A 96 9.37 -7.27 -19.24
C ALA A 96 9.05 -6.46 -20.51
N THR A 97 9.28 -5.14 -20.52
CA THR A 97 9.04 -4.32 -21.70
C THR A 97 10.13 -4.50 -22.77
N ASN A 98 11.35 -4.86 -22.36
CA ASN A 98 12.50 -5.05 -23.25
C ASN A 98 12.85 -6.55 -23.41
N PRO A 99 12.96 -7.09 -24.64
CA PRO A 99 13.46 -8.45 -24.84
C PRO A 99 14.97 -8.60 -24.58
N ASP A 100 15.73 -7.51 -24.65
CA ASP A 100 17.16 -7.50 -24.30
C ASP A 100 17.32 -7.28 -22.79
N PRO A 101 17.85 -8.26 -22.03
CA PRO A 101 18.08 -8.12 -20.59
C PRO A 101 19.13 -7.05 -20.25
N ASN A 102 19.97 -6.63 -21.21
CA ASN A 102 20.93 -5.54 -21.06
C ASN A 102 20.44 -4.22 -21.68
N GLY A 103 19.28 -4.24 -22.33
CA GLY A 103 18.72 -3.07 -22.98
C GLY A 103 18.19 -2.05 -21.97
N GLU A 104 18.20 -0.78 -22.38
CA GLU A 104 17.69 0.30 -21.54
C GLU A 104 16.22 0.08 -21.16
N ILE A 105 15.85 0.54 -19.96
CA ILE A 105 14.45 0.58 -19.54
C ILE A 105 13.77 1.67 -20.36
N MET A 106 12.87 1.28 -21.25
CA MET A 106 11.95 2.23 -21.85
C MET A 106 11.02 2.75 -20.75
N ALA A 107 11.34 3.95 -20.25
CA ALA A 107 10.53 4.67 -19.29
C ALA A 107 9.19 5.02 -19.96
N ALA A 108 8.17 4.29 -19.54
CA ALA A 108 6.79 4.44 -19.98
C ALA A 108 5.92 4.24 -18.73
N ASP A 109 4.65 4.62 -18.82
CA ASP A 109 3.74 4.47 -17.68
C ASP A 109 3.22 3.03 -17.58
N ASN A 110 4.13 2.05 -17.51
CA ASN A 110 3.77 0.64 -17.27
C ASN A 110 3.68 0.35 -15.77
N PRO A 111 2.81 -0.59 -15.35
CA PRO A 111 2.79 -1.03 -13.97
C PRO A 111 4.03 -1.84 -13.61
N SER A 112 4.30 -1.90 -12.30
CA SER A 112 5.29 -2.78 -11.69
C SER A 112 4.63 -3.75 -10.72
N TYR A 113 5.13 -4.98 -10.72
CA TYR A 113 4.67 -6.07 -9.85
C TYR A 113 5.81 -6.46 -8.94
N SER A 114 5.59 -6.50 -7.64
CA SER A 114 6.63 -6.79 -6.66
C SER A 114 6.18 -7.88 -5.71
N VAL A 115 6.98 -8.94 -5.65
CA VAL A 115 6.87 -10.01 -4.66
C VAL A 115 7.92 -9.74 -3.58
N PHE A 116 7.49 -9.73 -2.33
CA PHE A 116 8.36 -9.59 -1.18
C PHE A 116 8.25 -10.83 -0.31
N VAL A 117 9.40 -11.39 0.08
CA VAL A 117 9.50 -12.58 0.93
C VAL A 117 10.46 -12.25 2.07
N LYS A 118 10.07 -12.54 3.30
CA LYS A 118 10.86 -12.30 4.51
C LYS A 118 10.78 -13.52 5.43
N LEU A 119 11.36 -14.64 4.98
CA LEU A 119 11.52 -15.84 5.80
C LEU A 119 12.76 -15.70 6.71
N ASP A 120 13.92 -15.43 6.11
CA ASP A 120 15.17 -15.14 6.83
C ASP A 120 15.58 -13.67 6.67
N THR A 121 15.77 -13.26 5.41
CA THR A 121 16.08 -11.90 5.00
C THR A 121 15.02 -11.38 4.04
N LEU A 122 14.80 -10.07 4.03
CA LEU A 122 13.86 -9.46 3.08
C LEU A 122 14.43 -9.53 1.65
N VAL A 123 13.74 -10.29 0.80
CA VAL A 123 14.00 -10.40 -0.63
C VAL A 123 12.85 -9.79 -1.41
N ARG A 124 13.19 -9.00 -2.44
CA ARG A 124 12.24 -8.36 -3.34
C ARG A 124 12.52 -8.77 -4.78
N VAL A 125 11.52 -9.35 -5.44
CA VAL A 125 11.53 -9.60 -6.88
C VAL A 125 10.53 -8.65 -7.53
N SER A 126 11.01 -7.78 -8.41
CA SER A 126 10.18 -6.83 -9.12
C SER A 126 10.21 -7.06 -10.62
N VAL A 127 9.05 -6.97 -11.26
CA VAL A 127 8.89 -7.02 -12.71
C VAL A 127 8.17 -5.77 -13.18
N TYR A 128 8.77 -5.06 -14.13
CA TYR A 128 8.20 -3.87 -14.76
C TYR A 128 7.66 -4.22 -16.15
N GLY A 129 6.43 -3.80 -16.45
CA GLY A 129 5.73 -4.07 -17.71
C GLY A 129 4.32 -4.60 -17.48
N TYR A 130 3.38 -4.34 -18.38
CA TYR A 130 1.97 -4.71 -18.23
C TYR A 130 1.72 -6.24 -18.32
N ILE A 131 1.34 -6.90 -17.20
CA ILE A 131 1.21 -8.37 -17.13
C ILE A 131 0.09 -8.94 -18.00
N SER A 132 -0.91 -8.13 -18.37
CA SER A 132 -2.01 -8.54 -19.25
C SER A 132 -1.62 -8.51 -20.74
N SER A 133 -0.49 -7.88 -21.08
CA SER A 133 0.07 -7.96 -22.44
C SER A 133 0.61 -9.37 -22.69
N LYS A 134 0.12 -10.03 -23.74
CA LYS A 134 0.58 -11.37 -24.14
C LYS A 134 2.09 -11.43 -24.40
N ASP A 135 2.68 -10.34 -24.87
CA ASP A 135 4.11 -10.30 -25.20
C ASP A 135 4.96 -10.06 -23.96
N TYR A 136 4.53 -9.17 -23.06
CA TYR A 136 5.26 -8.92 -21.81
C TYR A 136 5.13 -10.10 -20.85
N ARG A 137 3.94 -10.71 -20.73
CA ARG A 137 3.69 -11.84 -19.83
C ARG A 137 4.64 -13.01 -20.06
N LYS A 138 5.04 -13.28 -21.31
CA LYS A 138 6.03 -14.33 -21.65
C LYS A 138 7.40 -14.12 -21.02
N ARG A 139 7.73 -12.88 -20.64
CA ARG A 139 9.02 -12.48 -20.06
C ARG A 139 8.99 -12.39 -18.54
N PHE A 140 7.82 -12.57 -17.92
CA PHE A 140 7.73 -12.64 -16.47
C PHE A 140 8.31 -13.98 -16.00
N PRO A 141 9.04 -14.01 -14.87
CA PRO A 141 9.38 -15.26 -14.21
C PRO A 141 8.11 -16.05 -13.91
N SER A 142 8.10 -17.33 -14.26
CA SER A 142 6.92 -18.20 -14.09
C SER A 142 6.39 -18.21 -12.65
N GLN A 143 7.29 -18.16 -11.65
CA GLN A 143 6.90 -18.09 -10.25
C GLN A 143 6.18 -16.78 -9.88
N VAL A 144 6.53 -15.65 -10.49
CA VAL A 144 5.80 -14.39 -10.29
C VAL A 144 4.41 -14.47 -10.91
N LEU A 145 4.26 -15.13 -12.07
CA LEU A 145 2.95 -15.35 -12.69
C LEU A 145 2.06 -16.23 -11.81
N LYS A 146 2.59 -17.34 -11.27
CA LYS A 146 1.87 -18.21 -10.34
C LYS A 146 1.37 -17.45 -9.12
N ILE A 147 2.22 -16.64 -8.50
CA ILE A 147 1.85 -15.81 -7.35
C ILE A 147 0.78 -14.78 -7.74
N HIS A 148 0.94 -14.10 -8.88
CA HIS A 148 -0.06 -13.15 -9.36
C HIS A 148 -1.43 -13.82 -9.53
N ASP A 149 -1.46 -14.95 -10.23
CA ASP A 149 -2.68 -15.69 -10.51
C ASP A 149 -3.30 -16.23 -9.20
N PHE A 150 -2.49 -16.72 -8.26
CA PHE A 150 -2.96 -17.10 -6.93
C PHE A 150 -3.61 -15.93 -6.19
N VAL A 151 -2.90 -14.80 -6.09
CA VAL A 151 -3.37 -13.63 -5.33
C VAL A 151 -4.68 -13.08 -5.89
N LEU A 152 -4.84 -13.05 -7.22
CA LEU A 152 -6.07 -12.58 -7.85
C LEU A 152 -7.28 -13.50 -7.59
N ASN A 153 -7.02 -14.79 -7.37
CA ASN A 153 -8.07 -15.79 -7.17
C ASN A 153 -8.20 -16.25 -5.71
N PHE A 154 -7.40 -15.71 -4.80
CA PHE A 154 -7.41 -16.11 -3.40
C PHE A 154 -8.79 -15.88 -2.77
N ASP A 155 -9.22 -16.89 -2.02
CA ASP A 155 -10.41 -16.84 -1.19
C ASP A 155 -10.15 -17.56 0.13
N ALA A 156 -10.97 -17.23 1.13
CA ALA A 156 -10.98 -17.93 2.40
C ALA A 156 -12.42 -18.24 2.78
N ASP A 157 -12.66 -19.42 3.34
CA ASP A 157 -14.00 -19.83 3.80
C ASP A 157 -14.56 -18.89 4.88
N LYS A 158 -13.67 -18.35 5.71
CA LYS A 158 -14.00 -17.42 6.79
C LYS A 158 -13.07 -16.22 6.75
N TYR A 159 -13.65 -15.04 6.67
CA TYR A 159 -12.92 -13.78 6.79
C TYR A 159 -13.80 -12.69 7.37
N THR A 160 -13.16 -11.63 7.86
CA THR A 160 -13.83 -10.41 8.34
C THR A 160 -13.32 -9.22 7.55
N LYS A 161 -14.18 -8.23 7.32
CA LYS A 161 -13.75 -6.98 6.68
C LYS A 161 -12.77 -6.26 7.60
N TRP A 162 -11.70 -5.74 7.02
CA TRP A 162 -10.69 -4.97 7.72
C TRP A 162 -10.59 -3.56 7.16
N ILE A 163 -10.46 -2.62 8.09
CA ILE A 163 -10.19 -1.21 7.81
C ILE A 163 -9.28 -0.69 8.93
N PRO A 164 -8.25 0.09 8.60
CA PRO A 164 -7.38 0.67 9.62
C PRO A 164 -8.16 1.67 10.48
N ASP A 165 -7.71 1.91 11.72
CA ASP A 165 -8.34 2.90 12.61
C ASP A 165 -8.19 4.33 12.07
N LYS A 166 -7.09 4.57 11.37
CA LYS A 166 -6.79 5.82 10.67
C LYS A 166 -6.53 5.54 9.20
N ILE A 167 -7.10 6.36 8.34
CA ILE A 167 -6.92 6.34 6.90
C ILE A 167 -6.02 7.51 6.55
N GLU A 168 -4.97 7.25 5.78
CA GLU A 168 -4.06 8.29 5.34
C GLU A 168 -4.62 8.96 4.09
N ILE A 169 -4.83 10.26 4.16
CA ILE A 169 -5.20 11.11 3.04
C ILE A 169 -3.95 11.79 2.54
N MET A 170 -3.58 11.52 1.29
CA MET A 170 -2.40 12.10 0.66
C MET A 170 -2.83 13.34 -0.13
N LEU A 171 -2.21 14.47 0.18
CA LEU A 171 -2.49 15.78 -0.37
C LEU A 171 -1.32 16.19 -1.27
N SER A 172 -1.59 16.38 -2.55
CA SER A 172 -0.62 16.93 -3.51
C SER A 172 -1.05 18.34 -3.91
N ASP A 173 -0.10 19.27 -4.03
CA ASP A 173 -0.42 20.64 -4.44
C ASP A 173 -1.21 20.65 -5.74
N TYR A 174 -2.33 21.37 -5.75
CA TYR A 174 -3.17 21.55 -6.93
C TYR A 174 -3.67 22.98 -7.04
N SER A 175 -2.76 23.93 -6.77
CA SER A 175 -2.98 25.37 -6.79
C SER A 175 -3.58 25.89 -8.10
N HIS A 176 -3.21 25.28 -9.22
CA HIS A 176 -3.64 25.64 -10.58
C HIS A 176 -5.00 25.05 -10.99
N SER A 177 -5.72 24.36 -10.09
CA SER A 177 -7.05 23.81 -10.40
C SER A 177 -8.01 24.93 -10.85
N PRO A 178 -8.62 24.80 -12.05
CA PRO A 178 -9.45 25.84 -12.66
C PRO A 178 -10.86 25.89 -12.06
N ASP A 179 -11.31 24.80 -11.45
CA ASP A 179 -12.66 24.65 -10.93
C ASP A 179 -12.79 25.22 -9.51
N THR A 180 -14.01 25.63 -9.14
CA THR A 180 -14.35 25.95 -7.75
C THR A 180 -14.06 24.73 -6.86
N PRO A 181 -13.20 24.85 -5.83
CA PRO A 181 -12.79 23.71 -5.04
C PRO A 181 -13.93 23.19 -4.15
N ILE A 182 -13.89 21.89 -3.85
CA ILE A 182 -14.77 21.29 -2.84
C ILE A 182 -14.23 21.66 -1.47
N GLN A 183 -15.08 22.20 -0.61
CA GLN A 183 -14.71 22.56 0.75
C GLN A 183 -14.45 21.31 1.59
N TRP A 184 -13.27 21.27 2.23
CA TRP A 184 -12.96 20.22 3.18
C TRP A 184 -13.83 20.35 4.44
N PRO A 185 -14.39 19.25 4.98
CA PRO A 185 -15.24 19.34 6.16
C PRO A 185 -14.49 19.96 7.35
N ALA A 186 -15.03 21.03 7.92
CA ALA A 186 -14.38 21.80 8.98
C ALA A 186 -14.14 21.03 10.28
N ASN A 187 -14.86 19.93 10.49
CA ASN A 187 -14.69 19.05 11.65
C ASN A 187 -13.76 17.84 11.39
N TRP A 188 -13.13 17.78 10.21
CA TRP A 188 -12.13 16.76 9.89
C TRP A 188 -10.71 17.27 10.18
N PRO A 189 -9.75 16.35 10.40
CA PRO A 189 -8.34 16.72 10.45
C PRO A 189 -7.90 17.50 9.21
N ASP A 190 -6.97 18.42 9.40
CA ASP A 190 -6.51 19.41 8.43
C ASP A 190 -4.98 19.56 8.47
N LEU A 191 -4.44 20.57 7.80
CA LEU A 191 -2.98 20.79 7.76
C LEU A 191 -2.35 21.15 9.12
N ASN A 192 -3.16 21.60 10.08
CA ASN A 192 -2.71 22.01 11.41
C ASN A 192 -2.92 20.91 12.46
N SER A 193 -3.56 19.80 12.08
CA SER A 193 -3.81 18.68 12.97
C SER A 193 -2.50 18.03 13.42
N PRO A 194 -2.42 17.55 14.68
CA PRO A 194 -1.17 17.08 15.27
C PRO A 194 -0.56 15.88 14.54
N ASP A 195 -1.40 15.07 13.88
CA ASP A 195 -0.97 13.88 13.16
C ASP A 195 -0.54 14.17 11.71
N THR A 196 -0.61 15.42 11.26
CA THR A 196 -0.23 15.80 9.90
C THR A 196 1.28 15.62 9.67
N ARG A 197 1.65 15.02 8.53
CA ARG A 197 3.05 14.73 8.17
C ARG A 197 3.37 15.30 6.80
N LYS A 198 4.54 15.94 6.69
CA LYS A 198 5.11 16.34 5.40
C LYS A 198 6.09 15.24 4.99
N HIS A 199 5.90 14.72 3.78
CA HIS A 199 6.82 13.74 3.20
C HIS A 199 7.86 14.46 2.34
N GLU A 200 8.93 13.77 1.97
CA GLU A 200 9.82 14.26 0.92
C GLU A 200 9.04 14.40 -0.40
N GLY A 201 9.20 15.55 -1.08
CA GLY A 201 8.38 15.93 -2.24
C GLY A 201 7.21 16.86 -1.90
N HIS A 202 6.29 17.06 -2.86
CA HIS A 202 5.15 17.98 -2.72
C HIS A 202 3.90 17.31 -2.11
N VAL A 203 4.08 16.29 -1.26
CA VAL A 203 3.00 15.49 -0.67
C VAL A 203 2.93 15.70 0.84
N THR A 204 1.73 16.03 1.34
CA THR A 204 1.42 16.10 2.77
C THR A 204 0.37 15.05 3.10
N SER A 205 0.46 14.41 4.27
CA SER A 205 -0.52 13.43 4.74
C SER A 205 -1.27 13.92 5.95
N ILE A 206 -2.58 13.73 5.94
CA ILE A 206 -3.48 13.93 7.08
C ILE A 206 -4.17 12.59 7.39
N PHE A 207 -4.41 12.31 8.67
CA PHE A 207 -4.94 11.00 9.10
C PHE A 207 -6.39 11.13 9.55
N LEU A 208 -7.29 10.50 8.81
CA LEU A 208 -8.73 10.55 9.04
C LEU A 208 -9.19 9.31 9.82
N ASP A 209 -10.05 9.50 10.81
CA ASP A 209 -10.64 8.38 11.57
C ASP A 209 -11.52 7.48 10.68
N LYS A 210 -11.47 6.16 10.88
CA LYS A 210 -12.23 5.17 10.10
C LYS A 210 -13.73 5.45 10.05
N LYS A 211 -14.30 6.07 11.09
CA LYS A 211 -15.73 6.43 11.13
C LYS A 211 -16.12 7.39 10.00
N TYR A 212 -15.18 8.17 9.46
CA TYR A 212 -15.41 9.10 8.36
C TYR A 212 -15.21 8.47 6.97
N PHE A 213 -14.79 7.21 6.86
CA PHE A 213 -14.45 6.61 5.57
C PHE A 213 -15.60 6.63 4.55
N SER A 214 -16.81 6.32 5.00
CA SER A 214 -18.00 6.38 4.13
C SER A 214 -18.29 7.80 3.63
N GLN A 215 -18.02 8.80 4.46
CA GLN A 215 -18.19 10.21 4.07
C GLN A 215 -17.07 10.65 3.11
N LEU A 216 -15.83 10.25 3.37
CA LEU A 216 -14.68 10.50 2.49
C LEU A 216 -14.92 9.94 1.08
N THR A 217 -15.32 8.68 0.98
CA THR A 217 -15.58 8.03 -0.31
C THR A 217 -16.70 8.71 -1.09
N LYS A 218 -17.77 9.15 -0.41
CA LYS A 218 -18.83 9.96 -1.03
C LYS A 218 -18.33 11.33 -1.48
N LEU A 219 -17.49 11.97 -0.69
CA LEU A 219 -16.93 13.29 -0.99
C LEU A 219 -16.01 13.23 -2.22
N ILE A 220 -15.10 12.26 -2.27
CA ILE A 220 -14.19 12.04 -3.41
C ILE A 220 -14.97 11.74 -4.70
N LYS A 221 -16.04 10.94 -4.63
CA LYS A 221 -16.88 10.62 -5.80
C LYS A 221 -17.63 11.83 -6.39
N LYS A 222 -17.80 12.91 -5.64
CA LYS A 222 -18.42 14.15 -6.15
C LYS A 222 -17.46 14.99 -6.99
N ARG A 223 -16.14 14.74 -6.87
CA ARG A 223 -15.09 15.53 -7.52
C ARG A 223 -15.14 15.33 -9.03
N ARG A 224 -15.18 16.45 -9.77
CA ARG A 224 -14.90 16.46 -11.21
C ARG A 224 -13.40 16.33 -11.47
N GLU A 225 -13.01 15.82 -12.63
CA GLU A 225 -11.61 15.51 -12.98
C GLU A 225 -10.59 16.59 -12.57
N LYS A 226 -10.89 17.87 -12.80
CA LYS A 226 -9.99 19.01 -12.54
C LYS A 226 -10.28 19.79 -11.26
N GLN A 227 -11.12 19.26 -10.38
CA GLN A 227 -11.60 19.96 -9.18
C GLN A 227 -10.73 19.64 -7.97
N ALA A 228 -10.17 20.68 -7.34
CA ALA A 228 -9.39 20.53 -6.10
C ALA A 228 -10.29 20.45 -4.85
N PHE A 229 -9.69 20.06 -3.74
CA PHE A 229 -10.20 20.26 -2.39
C PHE A 229 -9.53 21.48 -1.76
N GLU A 230 -10.31 22.32 -1.09
CA GLU A 230 -9.78 23.44 -0.32
C GLU A 230 -9.61 23.05 1.14
N ILE A 231 -8.37 23.09 1.63
CA ILE A 231 -7.99 22.82 3.01
C ILE A 231 -7.15 24.00 3.50
N ASN A 232 -7.62 24.70 4.54
CA ASN A 232 -6.95 25.85 5.14
C ASN A 232 -6.56 26.92 4.11
N GLY A 233 -7.45 27.19 3.16
CA GLY A 233 -7.27 28.19 2.08
C GLY A 233 -6.34 27.75 0.94
N LYS A 234 -5.91 26.48 0.90
CA LYS A 234 -5.04 25.93 -0.14
C LYS A 234 -5.74 24.83 -0.93
N LYS A 235 -5.43 24.73 -2.23
CA LYS A 235 -6.01 23.75 -3.14
C LYS A 235 -5.15 22.50 -3.25
N TYR A 236 -5.76 21.34 -3.06
CA TYR A 236 -5.10 20.04 -3.14
C TYR A 236 -5.83 19.07 -4.05
N PHE A 237 -5.06 18.25 -4.76
CA PHE A 237 -5.53 16.96 -5.21
C PHE A 237 -5.39 16.00 -4.03
N ILE A 238 -6.42 15.20 -3.78
CA ILE A 238 -6.38 14.20 -2.70
C ILE A 238 -6.51 12.79 -3.26
N GLY A 239 -5.73 11.89 -2.68
CA GLY A 239 -5.91 10.44 -2.71
C GLY A 239 -6.00 9.91 -1.28
N TYR A 240 -6.27 8.62 -1.13
CA TYR A 240 -6.19 7.97 0.17
C TYR A 240 -5.60 6.57 0.06
N ARG A 241 -4.96 6.13 1.14
CA ARG A 241 -4.49 4.76 1.30
C ARG A 241 -4.80 4.23 2.69
N PHE A 242 -4.79 2.91 2.82
CA PHE A 242 -4.93 2.23 4.09
C PHE A 242 -3.53 1.97 4.65
N PRO A 243 -3.15 2.54 5.81
CA PRO A 243 -1.92 2.19 6.50
C PRO A 243 -1.96 0.73 6.88
N ILE A 244 -1.13 -0.09 6.24
CA ILE A 244 -1.12 -1.53 6.44
C ILE A 244 -0.19 -1.91 7.61
N PRO A 245 -0.66 -2.74 8.57
CA PRO A 245 0.16 -3.17 9.70
C PRO A 245 1.47 -3.80 9.26
N GLY A 246 2.59 -3.31 9.81
CA GLY A 246 3.92 -3.86 9.61
C GLY A 246 4.62 -3.53 8.28
N LEU A 247 4.02 -2.71 7.41
CA LEU A 247 4.61 -2.30 6.12
C LEU A 247 5.03 -0.84 6.02
N TYR A 248 4.79 -0.02 7.06
CA TYR A 248 5.11 1.40 7.13
C TYR A 248 5.65 1.78 8.50
#